data_AF-A0A367LVZ7-F1
#
_entry.id   AF-A0A367LVZ7-F1
#
_cell.length_a   1.000
_cell.length_b   1.000
_cell.length_c   1.000
_cell.angle_alpha   90.00
_cell.angle_beta   90.00
_cell.angle_gamma   90.00
#
_symmetry.space_group_name_H-M   'P 1'
#
loop_
_entity.id
_entity.type
_entity.pdbx_description
1 polymer ?
#
loop_
_entity_poly.entity_id
_entity_poly.type
_entity_poly.pdbx_seq_one_letter_code
_entity_poly.pdbx_strand_id
1 'polypeptide(L)'
;RALNSGNYDLSYQGNNLTITKALLNVIADAKTKVYGDADPTLTYQVSGLKNSDTAAGVLSGNLGRVAGENVGNYGILQGGLGLNTANYTLSYVGNDLRITPAQLNVIAD
;
A
#
# COMPACT_ATOMS: atom_id res chain seq x y z
N ARG A 1 -6.08 11.81 58.37
CA ARG A 1 -4.85 11.08 58.74
C ARG A 1 -3.82 11.34 57.66
N ALA A 2 -2.86 12.24 57.90
CA ALA A 2 -1.77 12.55 56.99
C ALA A 2 -0.67 11.48 57.14
N LEU A 3 -0.10 11.01 56.03
CA LEU A 3 1.07 10.13 56.04
C LEU A 3 2.34 10.99 55.99
N ASN A 4 3.23 10.72 56.94
CA ASN A 4 4.51 11.38 57.18
C ASN A 4 5.50 11.07 56.04
N SER A 5 5.83 12.06 55.21
CA SER A 5 6.82 11.96 54.14
C SER A 5 8.19 12.37 54.68
N GLY A 6 9.00 11.43 55.18
CA GLY A 6 10.26 11.77 55.86
C GLY A 6 11.46 10.82 55.70
N ASN A 7 11.31 9.61 55.15
CA ASN A 7 12.41 8.62 55.13
C ASN A 7 12.73 8.02 53.75
N TYR A 8 12.18 8.57 52.66
CA TYR A 8 12.42 8.04 51.31
C TYR A 8 12.77 9.17 50.36
N ASP A 9 13.99 9.14 49.82
CA ASP A 9 14.36 9.91 48.64
C ASP A 9 14.01 9.08 47.41
N LEU A 10 12.95 9.46 46.72
CA LEU A 10 12.48 8.75 45.52
C LEU A 10 13.24 9.28 44.30
N SER A 11 14.38 8.67 44.00
CA SER A 11 15.09 8.92 42.74
C SER A 11 14.39 8.18 41.59
N TYR A 12 13.59 8.92 40.80
CA TYR A 12 13.03 8.40 39.55
C TYR A 12 13.97 8.76 38.39
N GLN A 13 14.74 7.79 37.91
CA GLN A 13 15.41 7.90 36.61
C GLN A 13 14.41 7.47 35.52
N GLY A 14 13.83 8.45 34.83
CA GLY A 14 12.96 8.18 33.68
C GLY A 14 13.78 7.65 32.51
N ASN A 15 13.40 6.48 31.99
CA ASN A 15 13.92 5.96 30.73
C ASN A 15 13.05 6.45 29.56
N ASN A 16 13.66 6.78 28.42
CA ASN A 16 12.92 7.15 27.22
C ASN A 16 12.38 5.92 26.49
N LEU A 17 11.10 5.94 26.12
CA LEU A 17 10.51 4.97 25.21
C LEU A 17 10.75 5.41 23.76
N THR A 18 11.40 4.57 22.96
CA THR A 18 11.53 4.79 21.51
C THR A 18 10.48 3.96 20.78
N ILE A 19 9.66 4.62 19.97
CA ILE A 19 8.67 3.95 19.10
C ILE A 19 9.25 3.86 17.69
N THR A 20 9.37 2.63 17.19
CA THR A 20 9.81 2.37 15.81
C THR A 20 8.64 2.38 14.85
N LYS A 21 8.90 2.74 13.58
CA LYS A 21 7.90 2.69 12.51
C LYS A 21 7.38 1.27 12.31
N ALA A 22 6.09 1.13 12.06
CA ALA A 22 5.49 -0.14 11.67
C ALA A 22 5.72 -0.42 10.18
N LEU A 23 5.82 -1.69 9.78
CA LEU A 23 5.86 -2.04 8.36
C LEU A 23 4.43 -2.06 7.79
N LEU A 24 4.21 -1.35 6.68
CA LEU A 24 2.98 -1.40 5.91
C LEU A 24 3.26 -2.09 4.58
N ASN A 25 2.60 -3.23 4.34
CA ASN A 25 2.74 -3.96 3.07
C ASN A 25 1.60 -3.60 2.13
N VAL A 26 1.94 -3.23 0.91
CA VAL A 26 1.02 -2.97 -0.19
C VAL A 26 1.33 -3.92 -1.33
N ILE A 27 0.31 -4.65 -1.79
CA ILE A 27 0.43 -5.61 -2.87
C ILE A 27 -0.56 -5.23 -3.96
N ALA A 28 -0.07 -4.96 -5.18
CA ALA A 28 -0.95 -4.70 -6.31
C ALA A 28 -1.75 -5.94 -6.71
N ASP A 29 -3.01 -5.74 -7.07
CA ASP A 29 -3.83 -6.79 -7.66
C ASP A 29 -3.50 -6.95 -9.13
N ALA A 30 -3.40 -8.20 -9.60
CA ALA A 30 -3.30 -8.49 -11.03
C ALA A 30 -4.55 -7.99 -11.76
N LYS A 31 -4.35 -7.48 -12.97
CA LYS A 31 -5.44 -6.99 -13.82
C LYS A 31 -5.36 -7.60 -15.21
N THR A 32 -6.46 -7.54 -15.95
CA THR A 32 -6.50 -7.95 -17.35
C THR A 32 -7.37 -6.99 -18.13
N LYS A 33 -7.02 -6.75 -19.39
CA LYS A 33 -7.87 -6.06 -20.37
C LYS A 33 -7.74 -6.69 -21.75
N VAL A 34 -8.70 -6.44 -22.64
CA VAL A 34 -8.58 -6.83 -24.04
C VAL A 34 -7.88 -5.72 -24.83
N TYR A 35 -7.14 -6.08 -25.86
CA TYR A 35 -6.51 -5.14 -26.78
C TYR A 35 -7.54 -4.16 -27.33
N GLY A 36 -7.28 -2.86 -27.20
CA GLY A 36 -8.19 -1.79 -27.59
C GLY A 36 -9.12 -1.30 -26.47
N ASP A 37 -9.25 -2.05 -25.37
CA ASP A 37 -10.01 -1.59 -24.20
C ASP A 37 -9.22 -0.54 -23.39
N ALA A 38 -9.96 0.30 -22.68
CA ALA A 38 -9.40 1.19 -21.67
C ALA A 38 -8.76 0.40 -20.52
N ASP A 39 -7.81 1.02 -19.82
CA ASP A 39 -7.20 0.40 -18.65
C ASP A 39 -8.21 0.23 -17.51
N PRO A 40 -8.22 -0.92 -16.82
CA PRO A 40 -9.03 -1.10 -15.63
C PRO A 40 -8.45 -0.27 -14.48
N THR A 41 -9.31 0.08 -13.53
CA THR A 41 -8.86 0.70 -12.27
C THR A 41 -7.89 -0.23 -11.56
N LEU A 42 -6.67 0.27 -11.32
CA LEU A 42 -5.65 -0.44 -10.55
C LEU A 42 -6.05 -0.45 -9.07
N THR A 43 -5.96 -1.62 -8.44
CA THR A 43 -6.30 -1.82 -7.03
C THR A 43 -5.15 -2.51 -6.31
N TYR A 44 -5.16 -2.47 -4.98
CA TYR A 44 -4.15 -3.08 -4.13
C TYR A 44 -4.73 -3.48 -2.79
N GLN A 45 -4.06 -4.43 -2.16
CA GLN A 45 -4.33 -4.90 -0.81
C GLN A 45 -3.32 -4.30 0.17
N VAL A 46 -3.79 -3.89 1.34
CA VAL A 46 -2.96 -3.29 2.40
C VAL A 46 -3.00 -4.17 3.65
N SER A 47 -1.83 -4.40 4.26
CA SER A 47 -1.71 -5.10 5.54
C SER A 47 -0.63 -4.47 6.42
N GLY A 48 -0.70 -4.71 7.73
CA GLY A 48 0.23 -4.15 8.71
C GLY A 48 -0.24 -2.85 9.40
N LEU A 49 -1.45 -2.38 9.09
CA LEU A 49 -2.10 -1.27 9.79
C LEU A 49 -2.17 -1.51 11.31
N LYS A 50 -2.03 -0.45 12.10
CA LYS A 50 -2.05 -0.44 13.57
C LYS A 50 -3.06 0.58 14.07
N ASN A 51 -3.43 0.46 15.35
CA ASN A 51 -4.22 1.48 16.07
C ASN A 51 -5.52 1.92 15.36
N SER A 52 -6.18 0.99 14.65
CA SER A 52 -7.38 1.27 13.84
C SER A 52 -7.17 2.25 12.68
N ASP A 53 -5.92 2.46 12.26
CA ASP A 53 -5.60 3.19 11.04
C ASP A 53 -6.26 2.53 9.82
N THR A 54 -6.61 3.35 8.84
CA THR A 54 -7.19 2.89 7.57
C THR A 54 -6.22 3.15 6.43
N ALA A 55 -6.30 2.35 5.36
CA ALA A 55 -5.46 2.54 4.18
C ALA A 55 -5.56 3.96 3.60
N ALA A 56 -6.77 4.49 3.44
CA ALA A 56 -6.99 5.86 2.96
C ALA A 56 -6.47 6.95 3.92
N GLY A 57 -6.35 6.61 5.21
CA GLY A 57 -5.79 7.50 6.23
C GLY A 57 -4.26 7.49 6.27
N VAL A 58 -3.58 6.47 5.73
CA VAL A 58 -2.11 6.34 5.79
C VAL A 58 -1.41 6.38 4.42
N LEU A 59 -2.15 6.19 3.33
CA LEU A 59 -1.66 6.22 1.95
C LEU A 59 -2.31 7.36 1.15
N SER A 60 -1.58 7.87 0.17
CA SER A 60 -2.07 8.82 -0.83
C SER A 60 -1.45 8.54 -2.20
N GLY A 61 -2.06 9.09 -3.25
CA GLY A 61 -1.64 8.86 -4.63
C GLY A 61 -2.21 7.57 -5.24
N ASN A 62 -1.66 7.17 -6.38
CA ASN A 62 -2.18 6.09 -7.20
C ASN A 62 -1.07 5.20 -7.74
N LEU A 63 -1.41 3.92 -7.99
CA LEU A 63 -0.55 3.01 -8.72
C LEU A 63 -0.32 3.49 -10.15
N GLY A 64 0.82 3.12 -10.70
CA GLY A 64 1.14 3.29 -12.11
C GLY A 64 1.31 1.93 -12.78
N ARG A 65 1.48 1.91 -14.10
CA ARG A 65 1.91 0.73 -14.83
C ARG A 65 2.95 1.06 -15.88
N VAL A 66 3.66 0.05 -16.35
CA VAL A 66 4.51 0.13 -17.53
C VAL A 66 3.64 0.44 -18.75
N ALA A 67 4.09 1.39 -19.58
CA ALA A 67 3.38 1.80 -20.78
C ALA A 67 3.41 0.72 -21.88
N GLY A 68 2.39 0.72 -22.74
CA GLY A 68 2.26 -0.17 -23.88
C GLY A 68 0.86 -0.77 -23.98
N GLU A 69 0.46 -1.08 -25.21
CA GLU A 69 -0.91 -1.48 -25.55
C GLU A 69 -0.99 -2.80 -26.30
N ASN A 70 0.14 -3.32 -26.81
CA ASN A 70 0.17 -4.60 -27.51
C ASN A 70 -0.14 -5.75 -26.53
N VAL A 71 -0.61 -6.88 -27.05
CA VAL A 71 -0.80 -8.11 -26.27
C VAL A 71 0.49 -8.46 -25.53
N GLY A 72 0.39 -8.68 -24.22
CA GLY A 72 1.54 -8.89 -23.35
C GLY A 72 1.24 -8.61 -21.88
N ASN A 73 2.27 -8.71 -21.04
CA ASN A 73 2.19 -8.37 -19.62
C ASN A 73 2.95 -7.07 -19.35
N TYR A 74 2.34 -6.20 -18.54
CA TYR A 74 2.88 -4.90 -18.18
C TYR A 74 2.85 -4.75 -16.67
N GLY A 75 4.01 -4.49 -16.07
CA GLY A 75 4.12 -4.36 -14.62
C GLY A 75 3.27 -3.21 -14.09
N ILE A 76 2.46 -3.50 -13.07
CA ILE A 76 1.82 -2.56 -12.16
C ILE A 76 2.87 -2.17 -11.12
N LEU A 77 3.21 -0.89 -11.10
CA LEU A 77 4.25 -0.27 -10.30
C LEU A 77 3.60 0.55 -9.18
N GLN A 78 4.38 0.86 -8.13
CA GLN A 78 3.93 1.72 -7.04
C GLN A 78 3.42 3.07 -7.56
N GLY A 79 4.02 3.59 -8.64
CA GLY A 79 3.64 4.85 -9.24
C GLY A 79 3.82 6.00 -8.26
N GLY A 80 2.75 6.80 -8.09
CA GLY A 80 2.72 7.89 -7.12
C GLY A 80 2.18 7.49 -5.75
N LEU A 81 1.87 6.21 -5.51
CA LEU A 81 1.37 5.74 -4.22
C LEU A 81 2.47 5.90 -3.15
N GLY A 82 2.15 6.58 -2.05
CA GLY A 82 3.09 6.85 -0.97
C GLY A 82 2.41 6.96 0.38
N LEU A 83 3.23 7.03 1.44
CA LEU A 83 2.75 7.26 2.79
C LEU A 83 2.45 8.75 3.01
N ASN A 84 1.36 9.04 3.72
CA ASN A 84 1.05 10.39 4.18
C ASN A 84 1.47 10.64 5.66
N THR A 85 2.07 9.63 6.30
CA THR A 85 2.44 9.63 7.72
C THR A 85 3.84 9.07 7.92
N ALA A 86 4.52 9.55 8.96
CA ALA A 86 5.85 9.08 9.35
C ALA A 86 5.81 7.79 10.20
N ASN A 87 4.63 7.28 10.57
CA ASN A 87 4.50 6.13 11.48
C ASN A 87 4.79 4.78 10.84
N TYR A 88 4.89 4.74 9.50
CA TYR A 88 5.10 3.51 8.75
C TYR A 88 6.34 3.57 7.87
N THR A 89 6.87 2.39 7.55
CA THR A 89 7.75 2.15 6.41
C THR A 89 6.95 1.37 5.37
N LEU A 90 6.96 1.83 4.12
CA LEU A 90 6.20 1.21 3.04
C LEU A 90 7.01 0.10 2.36
N SER A 91 6.42 -1.08 2.25
CA SER A 91 6.91 -2.20 1.44
C SER A 91 5.90 -2.46 0.33
N TYR A 92 6.31 -2.25 -0.92
CA TYR A 92 5.47 -2.43 -2.08
C TYR A 92 5.88 -3.65 -2.89
N VAL A 93 4.89 -4.47 -3.27
CA VAL A 93 5.05 -5.59 -4.20
C VAL A 93 4.14 -5.36 -5.40
N GLY A 94 4.76 -5.30 -6.59
CA GLY A 94 4.06 -5.13 -7.87
C GLY A 94 3.37 -6.41 -8.34
N ASN A 95 2.57 -6.25 -9.39
CA ASN A 95 1.88 -7.34 -10.11
C ASN A 95 1.77 -6.95 -11.59
N ASP A 96 1.04 -7.69 -12.43
CA ASP A 96 0.92 -7.37 -13.86
C ASP A 96 -0.50 -7.00 -14.30
N LEU A 97 -0.58 -6.07 -15.25
CA LEU A 97 -1.70 -5.92 -16.15
C LEU A 97 -1.42 -6.77 -17.40
N ARG A 98 -2.26 -7.76 -17.64
CA ARG A 98 -2.22 -8.59 -18.86
C ARG A 98 -3.16 -8.03 -19.93
N ILE A 99 -2.62 -7.75 -21.12
CA ILE A 99 -3.41 -7.39 -22.30
C ILE A 99 -3.62 -8.64 -23.16
N THR A 100 -4.87 -9.02 -23.40
CA THR A 100 -5.25 -10.18 -24.23
C THR A 100 -5.70 -9.77 -25.64
N PRO A 101 -5.57 -10.64 -26.65
CA PRO A 101 -6.04 -10.33 -28.00
C PRO A 101 -7.53 -9.99 -28.04
N ALA A 102 -7.91 -9.06 -28.92
CA ALA A 102 -9.31 -8.84 -29.28
C ALA A 102 -9.81 -9.99 -30.16
N GLN A 103 -11.05 -10.42 -29.92
CA GLN A 103 -11.68 -11.45 -30.72
C GLN A 103 -12.23 -10.84 -32.02
N LEU A 104 -11.86 -11.41 -33.16
CA LEU A 104 -12.44 -11.08 -34.46
C LEU A 104 -13.33 -12.23 -34.92
N ASN A 105 -14.63 -11.99 -35.04
CA ASN A 105 -15.58 -12.94 -35.62
C ASN A 105 -15.75 -12.63 -37.12
N VAL A 106 -15.41 -13.61 -37.98
CA VAL A 106 -15.71 -13.56 -39.41
C VAL A 106 -16.84 -14.54 -39.67
N ILE A 107 -17.97 -14.04 -40.17
CA ILE A 107 -19.08 -14.87 -40.65
C ILE A 107 -19.00 -14.84 -42.18
N ALA A 108 -18.91 -16.00 -42.82
CA ALA A 108 -19.05 -16.11 -44.27
C ALA A 108 -20.53 -15.94 -44.64
N ASP A 109 -20.80 -15.19 -45.70
CA ASP A 109 -22.14 -15.13 -46.34
C ASP A 109 -22.49 -16.50 -46.98
#